data_AF-A0A538FPK3-F1
#
_entry.id   AF-A0A538FPK3-F1
#
_cell.length_a   1.000
_cell.length_b   1.000
_cell.length_c   1.000
_cell.angle_alpha   90.00
_cell.angle_beta   90.00
_cell.angle_gamma   90.00
#
_symmetry.space_group_name_H-M   'P 1'
#
loop_
_entity.id
_entity.type
_entity.pdbx_description
1 polymer ?
#
loop_
_entity_poly.entity_id
_entity_poly.type
_entity_poly.pdbx_seq_one_letter_code
_entity_poly.pdbx_strand_id
1 'polypeptide(L)'
;MRGRRHRRGRRHASADDPGPVAGGVHQEGQGAAARLHRGLGPPQAERPGPADRSVQGPLQVARRQGREAHRQPVGRPGVPSFRTGTVTSLISQRPGLQRVEVDGRRAYVLTRLTGPVAVGDRVVLNTTAVELGLGTGGWDVVHWNLAREEWSEPGGGRVMKLRYTSLQVDVGAAEEAGEEPPADLAGTPVVACGLHSQVACVAVAYAHAAPGSPLCYVMTDGGSLPLALSDLVAALTEKGLLVGTVTVGQAFGGDREAVNLVSGLQVARRDFGAEAIVVGTGPGVVGTSTATGFSALEVAGIVDLAGRAGARPVVALRWSDADARPRHRGLSHHSVAALQYAHERAVVPIPSGASRVELGGLGGHDVVELDVPDMAALLAQTAVEVTTMGRGPAQDAGFFTYAGAAGVAAASLRDGPGSLGLRP
;
A
#
# COMPACT_ATOMS: atom_id res chain seq x y z
N MET A 1 74.90 -6.51 9.69
CA MET A 1 74.06 -5.92 10.77
C MET A 1 72.80 -6.77 10.87
N ARG A 2 72.76 -7.81 11.73
CA ARG A 2 72.17 -7.82 13.10
C ARG A 2 70.83 -7.06 13.16
N GLY A 3 69.67 -7.66 13.47
CA GLY A 3 69.45 -9.01 13.99
C GLY A 3 67.99 -9.49 13.92
N ARG A 4 67.88 -10.81 13.81
CA ARG A 4 66.71 -11.67 14.01
C ARG A 4 66.16 -11.56 15.43
N ARG A 5 64.86 -11.86 15.61
CA ARG A 5 64.42 -12.87 16.61
C ARG A 5 63.05 -13.48 16.25
N HIS A 6 63.08 -14.79 16.03
CA HIS A 6 61.98 -15.74 16.02
C HIS A 6 61.45 -16.04 17.43
N ARG A 7 60.19 -16.51 17.51
CA ARG A 7 59.69 -17.70 18.24
C ARG A 7 58.21 -17.91 17.82
N ARG A 8 57.80 -18.97 17.08
CA ARG A 8 57.52 -20.38 17.48
C ARG A 8 57.02 -20.46 18.94
N GLY A 9 55.81 -20.89 19.29
CA GLY A 9 54.84 -21.80 18.70
C GLY A 9 54.50 -22.87 19.76
N ARG A 10 53.22 -23.24 19.97
CA ARG A 10 52.79 -24.57 20.46
C ARG A 10 51.27 -24.72 20.46
N ARG A 11 50.83 -25.94 20.14
CA ARG A 11 49.46 -26.45 19.95
C ARG A 11 48.95 -27.18 21.20
N HIS A 12 47.62 -27.42 21.21
CA HIS A 12 46.82 -28.45 21.92
C HIS A 12 46.73 -28.32 23.46
N ALA A 13 45.64 -28.63 24.16
CA ALA A 13 44.51 -29.54 23.89
C ALA A 13 43.23 -29.13 24.67
N SER A 14 42.14 -29.79 24.29
CA SER A 14 40.80 -29.88 24.89
C SER A 14 40.75 -30.47 26.31
N ALA A 15 39.68 -30.15 27.07
CA ALA A 15 38.92 -31.10 27.90
C ALA A 15 37.62 -30.46 28.41
N ASP A 16 36.49 -31.12 28.11
CA ASP A 16 35.23 -31.05 28.85
C ASP A 16 35.42 -31.51 30.30
N ASP A 17 34.70 -30.92 31.26
CA ASP A 17 33.70 -31.62 32.09
C ASP A 17 33.06 -30.72 33.19
N PRO A 18 31.87 -31.10 33.73
CA PRO A 18 30.91 -30.24 34.41
C PRO A 18 30.88 -30.37 35.95
N GLY A 19 30.18 -29.45 36.60
CA GLY A 19 29.59 -29.64 37.94
C GLY A 19 29.41 -28.34 38.74
N PRO A 20 28.68 -28.32 39.86
CA PRO A 20 27.71 -29.30 40.37
C PRO A 20 26.30 -28.70 40.63
N VAL A 21 25.33 -29.59 40.74
CA VAL A 21 23.95 -29.34 41.19
C VAL A 21 23.94 -29.37 42.73
N ALA A 22 23.29 -28.40 43.38
CA ALA A 22 22.96 -28.47 44.80
C ALA A 22 21.45 -28.26 44.99
N GLY A 23 20.79 -29.29 45.52
CA GLY A 23 19.40 -29.25 45.96
C GLY A 23 19.25 -28.65 47.35
N GLY A 24 18.01 -28.31 47.71
CA GLY A 24 17.64 -27.92 49.07
C GLY A 24 16.34 -27.13 49.13
N VAL A 25 15.27 -27.82 49.49
CA VAL A 25 13.89 -27.36 49.67
C VAL A 25 13.76 -26.51 50.95
N HIS A 26 13.00 -25.40 50.91
CA HIS A 26 12.21 -24.89 52.04
C HIS A 26 11.03 -24.01 51.58
N GLN A 27 9.94 -24.11 52.32
CA GLN A 27 8.58 -23.61 52.07
C GLN A 27 8.36 -22.10 52.28
N GLU A 28 7.33 -21.62 51.57
CA GLU A 28 6.38 -20.52 51.80
C GLU A 28 6.81 -19.26 52.58
N GLY A 29 6.79 -18.14 51.85
CA GLY A 29 6.61 -16.79 52.39
C GLY A 29 5.75 -15.95 51.45
N GLN A 30 4.58 -15.52 51.93
CA GLN A 30 3.70 -14.56 51.26
C GLN A 30 4.35 -13.17 51.25
N GLY A 31 4.34 -12.47 50.10
CA GLY A 31 4.69 -11.05 50.08
C GLY A 31 4.99 -10.43 48.71
N ALA A 32 4.06 -9.57 48.28
CA ALA A 32 4.24 -8.43 47.37
C ALA A 32 4.41 -8.66 45.85
N ALA A 33 3.46 -8.08 45.11
CA ALA A 33 3.44 -7.99 43.66
C ALA A 33 4.62 -7.16 43.10
N ALA A 34 5.36 -7.75 42.16
CA ALA A 34 6.38 -7.05 41.38
C ALA A 34 5.71 -6.10 40.37
N ARG A 35 6.04 -4.81 40.49
CA ARG A 35 5.62 -3.73 39.59
C ARG A 35 6.30 -3.92 38.23
N LEU A 36 5.52 -4.00 37.15
CA LEU A 36 6.01 -3.91 35.79
C LEU A 36 6.67 -2.54 35.55
N HIS A 37 7.87 -2.57 34.99
CA HIS A 37 8.64 -1.39 34.61
C HIS A 37 7.87 -0.50 33.63
N ARG A 38 7.61 0.75 34.05
CA ARG A 38 7.23 1.87 33.18
C ARG A 38 8.49 2.34 32.44
N GLY A 39 8.42 2.45 31.11
CA GLY A 39 9.51 3.03 30.33
C GLY A 39 9.29 3.09 28.82
N LEU A 40 8.07 3.33 28.34
CA LEU A 40 7.92 3.93 27.01
C LEU A 40 8.13 5.44 27.20
N GLY A 41 9.21 5.97 26.62
CA GLY A 41 9.46 7.41 26.59
C GLY A 41 8.33 8.16 25.86
N PRO A 42 8.19 9.48 26.07
CA PRO A 42 7.12 10.25 25.45
C PRO A 42 7.25 10.24 23.92
N PRO A 43 6.13 10.37 23.17
CA PRO A 43 6.15 10.60 21.74
C PRO A 43 7.02 11.80 21.38
N GLN A 44 7.75 11.71 20.26
CA GLN A 44 8.77 12.68 19.85
C GLN A 44 8.20 14.10 19.51
N ALA A 45 6.89 14.30 19.62
CA ALA A 45 6.19 15.57 19.41
C ALA A 45 5.87 16.35 20.72
N GLU A 46 6.23 15.85 21.90
CA GLU A 46 5.86 16.48 23.19
C GLU A 46 7.05 16.63 24.15
N ARG A 47 8.04 17.45 23.79
CA ARG A 47 9.01 17.98 24.78
C ARG A 47 8.54 19.39 25.23
N PRO A 48 8.11 19.60 26.49
CA PRO A 48 7.54 20.89 26.92
C PRO A 48 8.60 21.91 27.34
N GLY A 49 8.42 23.15 26.91
CA GLY A 49 8.94 24.34 27.60
C GLY A 49 8.05 24.70 28.81
N PRO A 50 8.58 25.40 29.84
CA PRO A 50 7.87 25.55 31.10
C PRO A 50 6.96 26.78 31.09
N ALA A 51 5.67 26.57 30.84
CA ALA A 51 4.56 27.35 31.40
C ALA A 51 3.25 26.88 30.74
N ASP A 52 2.44 26.08 31.42
CA ASP A 52 1.02 26.38 31.59
C ASP A 52 0.32 25.37 32.49
N ARG A 53 -0.54 25.91 33.35
CA ARG A 53 -1.24 25.23 34.45
C ARG A 53 -2.33 24.31 33.91
N SER A 54 -2.57 23.21 34.62
CA SER A 54 -3.63 22.23 34.36
C SER A 54 -5.02 22.89 34.31
N VAL A 55 -5.68 22.84 33.16
CA VAL A 55 -7.10 23.14 33.01
C VAL A 55 -7.83 21.84 32.69
N GLN A 56 -8.96 21.61 33.37
CA GLN A 56 -9.91 20.49 33.25
C GLN A 56 -9.80 19.40 34.33
N GLY A 57 -10.44 19.66 35.48
CA GLY A 57 -10.99 18.61 36.33
C GLY A 57 -12.27 17.99 35.71
N PRO A 58 -12.70 16.80 36.15
CA PRO A 58 -13.84 16.10 35.56
C PRO A 58 -15.15 16.86 35.81
N LEU A 59 -15.85 17.19 34.73
CA LEU A 59 -17.21 17.73 34.75
C LEU A 59 -18.17 16.66 35.30
N GLN A 60 -18.74 16.90 36.49
CA GLN A 60 -19.81 16.06 37.02
C GLN A 60 -21.12 16.39 36.30
N VAL A 61 -21.51 15.55 35.33
CA VAL A 61 -22.82 15.64 34.68
C VAL A 61 -23.79 14.68 35.38
N ALA A 62 -24.98 15.18 35.74
CA ALA A 62 -26.04 14.38 36.35
C ALA A 62 -26.45 13.21 35.43
N ARG A 63 -26.44 11.98 35.98
CA ARG A 63 -26.78 10.75 35.24
C ARG A 63 -28.27 10.73 34.91
N ARG A 64 -28.63 10.95 33.64
CA ARG A 64 -29.92 10.52 33.08
C ARG A 64 -29.97 8.99 33.12
N GLN A 65 -31.08 8.39 33.56
CA GLN A 65 -31.31 6.96 33.43
C GLN A 65 -31.37 6.59 31.94
N GLY A 66 -30.24 6.14 31.40
CA GLY A 66 -30.12 5.68 30.02
C GLY A 66 -30.71 4.29 29.87
N ARG A 67 -31.50 4.08 28.80
CA ARG A 67 -31.88 2.75 28.34
C ARG A 67 -30.63 1.88 28.20
N GLU A 68 -30.73 0.60 28.57
CA GLU A 68 -29.66 -0.36 28.43
C GLU A 68 -29.21 -0.39 26.97
N ALA A 69 -28.00 0.10 26.70
CA ALA A 69 -27.45 0.04 25.35
C ALA A 69 -27.38 -1.44 24.98
N HIS A 70 -27.96 -1.82 23.83
CA HIS A 70 -27.74 -3.13 23.22
C HIS A 70 -26.24 -3.28 22.92
N ARG A 71 -25.46 -3.71 23.93
CA ARG A 71 -24.05 -4.05 23.77
C ARG A 71 -24.01 -5.41 23.13
N GLN A 72 -23.82 -5.44 21.81
CA GLN A 72 -23.46 -6.68 21.15
C GLN A 72 -22.15 -7.19 21.79
N PRO A 73 -22.05 -8.49 22.10
CA PRO A 73 -20.79 -9.06 22.56
C PRO A 73 -19.71 -8.77 21.53
N VAL A 74 -18.61 -8.16 21.98
CA VAL A 74 -17.44 -7.91 21.14
C VAL A 74 -16.89 -9.29 20.72
N GLY A 75 -16.80 -9.54 19.42
CA GLY A 75 -16.28 -10.80 18.90
C GLY A 75 -14.88 -11.09 19.45
N ARG A 76 -14.54 -12.37 19.63
CA ARG A 76 -13.18 -12.75 20.04
C ARG A 76 -12.20 -12.36 18.92
N PRO A 77 -11.11 -11.64 19.22
CA PRO A 77 -10.11 -11.32 18.20
C PRO A 77 -9.50 -12.62 17.68
N GLY A 78 -9.40 -12.73 16.35
CA GLY A 78 -8.70 -13.85 15.71
C GLY A 78 -7.20 -13.78 15.96
N VAL A 79 -6.52 -14.93 15.82
CA VAL A 79 -5.07 -15.02 15.80
C VAL A 79 -4.62 -15.58 14.44
N PRO A 80 -3.43 -15.21 13.95
CA PRO A 80 -2.89 -15.80 12.72
C PRO A 80 -2.60 -17.30 12.89
N SER A 81 -2.75 -18.04 11.79
CA SER A 81 -2.37 -19.43 11.63
C SER A 81 -0.95 -19.48 11.08
N PHE A 82 -0.06 -20.18 11.78
CA PHE A 82 1.29 -20.43 11.30
C PHE A 82 1.55 -21.92 11.13
N ARG A 83 2.29 -22.28 10.07
CA ARG A 83 2.73 -23.64 9.80
C ARG A 83 4.19 -23.64 9.40
N THR A 84 4.96 -24.63 9.84
CA THR A 84 6.31 -24.86 9.30
C THR A 84 6.24 -25.79 8.09
N GLY A 85 7.05 -25.54 7.08
CA GLY A 85 7.25 -26.45 5.95
C GLY A 85 8.63 -26.32 5.32
N THR A 86 8.91 -27.08 4.27
CA THR A 86 10.19 -27.05 3.54
C THR A 86 10.01 -26.49 2.14
N VAL A 87 10.86 -25.55 1.73
CA VAL A 87 10.86 -25.01 0.36
C VAL A 87 11.23 -26.13 -0.60
N THR A 88 10.30 -26.50 -1.49
CA THR A 88 10.48 -27.59 -2.48
C THR A 88 10.90 -27.06 -3.85
N SER A 89 10.49 -25.86 -4.21
CA SER A 89 10.89 -25.23 -5.49
C SER A 89 10.87 -23.70 -5.43
N LEU A 90 11.71 -23.08 -6.27
CA LEU A 90 11.66 -21.66 -6.58
C LEU A 90 10.88 -21.47 -7.90
N ILE A 91 9.75 -20.79 -7.84
CA ILE A 91 8.84 -20.57 -8.99
C ILE A 91 9.29 -19.34 -9.78
N SER A 92 9.54 -18.23 -9.09
CA SER A 92 10.07 -17.01 -9.70
C SER A 92 10.74 -16.10 -8.67
N GLN A 93 11.56 -15.18 -9.16
CA GLN A 93 12.27 -14.21 -8.32
C GLN A 93 12.41 -12.88 -9.05
N ARG A 94 12.21 -11.79 -8.31
CA ARG A 94 12.56 -10.42 -8.69
C ARG A 94 13.04 -9.65 -7.45
N PRO A 95 13.59 -8.44 -7.59
CA PRO A 95 13.93 -7.61 -6.44
C PRO A 95 12.74 -7.49 -5.46
N GLY A 96 12.97 -7.84 -4.19
CA GLY A 96 11.98 -7.74 -3.12
C GLY A 96 10.94 -8.86 -3.04
N LEU A 97 10.83 -9.75 -4.02
CA LEU A 97 9.84 -10.83 -4.05
C LEU A 97 10.41 -12.15 -4.61
N GLN A 98 10.24 -13.24 -3.87
CA GLN A 98 10.30 -14.60 -4.43
C GLN A 98 8.93 -15.26 -4.35
N ARG A 99 8.65 -16.13 -5.31
CA ARG A 99 7.53 -17.08 -5.29
C ARG A 99 8.10 -18.48 -5.22
N VAL A 100 7.61 -19.27 -4.29
CA VAL A 100 8.13 -20.60 -3.98
C VAL A 100 6.99 -21.59 -3.78
N GLU A 101 7.32 -22.85 -3.85
CA GLU A 101 6.49 -23.92 -3.30
C GLU A 101 7.09 -24.40 -1.97
N VAL A 102 6.23 -24.64 -0.98
CA VAL A 102 6.58 -25.14 0.35
C VAL A 102 5.66 -26.32 0.66
N ASP A 103 6.23 -27.52 0.70
CA ASP A 103 5.48 -28.78 0.85
C ASP A 103 4.22 -28.86 -0.05
N GLY A 104 4.36 -28.51 -1.33
CA GLY A 104 3.26 -28.52 -2.31
C GLY A 104 2.30 -27.32 -2.23
N ARG A 105 2.57 -26.34 -1.37
CA ARG A 105 1.76 -25.12 -1.22
C ARG A 105 2.46 -23.92 -1.83
N ARG A 106 1.72 -23.06 -2.52
CA ARG A 106 2.25 -21.83 -3.09
C ARG A 106 2.46 -20.80 -1.98
N ALA A 107 3.66 -20.24 -1.87
CA ALA A 107 3.97 -19.15 -0.95
C ALA A 107 4.81 -18.06 -1.61
N TYR A 108 4.73 -16.83 -1.09
CA TYR A 108 5.64 -15.75 -1.47
C TYR A 108 6.51 -15.30 -0.31
N VAL A 109 7.70 -14.79 -0.64
CA VAL A 109 8.70 -14.27 0.29
C VAL A 109 8.92 -12.80 -0.03
N LEU A 110 8.71 -11.95 0.98
CA LEU A 110 9.09 -10.55 0.92
C LEU A 110 10.55 -10.45 1.36
N THR A 111 11.47 -10.56 0.40
CA THR A 111 12.89 -10.76 0.70
C THR A 111 13.52 -9.58 1.42
N ARG A 112 12.92 -8.38 1.35
CA ARG A 112 13.33 -7.21 2.12
C ARG A 112 12.97 -7.29 3.61
N LEU A 113 11.95 -8.06 3.97
CA LEU A 113 11.55 -8.22 5.37
C LEU A 113 12.21 -9.43 6.02
N THR A 114 12.25 -10.55 5.30
CA THR A 114 12.63 -11.84 5.90
C THR A 114 13.88 -12.44 5.28
N GLY A 115 14.47 -11.82 4.26
CA GLY A 115 15.58 -12.38 3.47
C GLY A 115 15.11 -13.38 2.39
N PRO A 116 15.93 -13.70 1.38
CA PRO A 116 15.60 -14.71 0.38
C PRO A 116 15.52 -16.11 0.99
N VAL A 117 14.97 -17.09 0.27
CA VAL A 117 14.98 -18.52 0.65
C VAL A 117 15.56 -19.38 -0.47
N ALA A 118 16.05 -20.56 -0.11
CA ALA A 118 16.56 -21.59 -1.02
C ALA A 118 15.77 -22.90 -0.89
N VAL A 119 15.83 -23.75 -1.92
CA VAL A 119 15.26 -25.10 -1.86
C VAL A 119 15.93 -25.89 -0.74
N GLY A 120 15.12 -26.58 0.07
CA GLY A 120 15.56 -27.29 1.27
C GLY A 120 15.47 -26.47 2.55
N ASP A 121 15.27 -25.16 2.47
CA ASP A 121 15.10 -24.33 3.67
C ASP A 121 13.78 -24.68 4.38
N ARG A 122 13.84 -24.81 5.70
CA ARG A 122 12.65 -24.90 6.53
C ARG A 122 12.14 -23.49 6.83
N VAL A 123 10.87 -23.21 6.57
CA VAL A 123 10.27 -21.88 6.72
C VAL A 123 8.98 -21.94 7.52
N VAL A 124 8.66 -20.84 8.21
CA VAL A 124 7.34 -20.61 8.82
C VAL A 124 6.48 -19.84 7.83
N LEU A 125 5.29 -20.36 7.56
CA LEU A 125 4.26 -19.76 6.72
C LEU A 125 3.15 -19.16 7.58
N ASN A 126 2.66 -17.97 7.23
CA ASN A 126 1.33 -17.51 7.58
C ASN A 126 0.33 -18.07 6.56
N THR A 127 -0.59 -18.91 7.01
CA THR A 127 -1.55 -19.63 6.18
C THR A 127 -2.98 -19.08 6.27
N THR A 128 -3.21 -18.05 7.09
CA THR A 128 -4.55 -17.57 7.46
C THR A 128 -5.41 -17.21 6.25
N ALA A 129 -4.89 -16.41 5.33
CA ALA A 129 -5.68 -15.93 4.20
C ALA A 129 -6.09 -17.07 3.25
N VAL A 130 -5.20 -18.03 3.02
CA VAL A 130 -5.50 -19.20 2.16
C VAL A 130 -6.48 -20.14 2.85
N GLU A 131 -6.32 -20.41 4.14
CA GLU A 131 -7.25 -21.25 4.93
C GLU A 131 -8.67 -20.67 4.96
N LEU A 132 -8.80 -19.34 4.97
CA LEU A 132 -10.09 -18.65 4.92
C LEU A 132 -10.64 -18.47 3.49
N GLY A 133 -9.90 -18.88 2.44
CA GLY A 133 -10.28 -18.64 1.06
C GLY A 133 -10.26 -17.16 0.63
N LEU A 134 -9.51 -16.32 1.36
CA LEU A 134 -9.39 -14.87 1.15
C LEU A 134 -8.05 -14.46 0.52
N GLY A 135 -7.11 -15.39 0.33
CA GLY A 135 -5.78 -15.10 -0.19
C GLY A 135 -5.80 -14.65 -1.65
N THR A 136 -5.17 -13.50 -1.95
CA THR A 136 -4.97 -13.06 -3.33
C THR A 136 -4.10 -14.07 -4.06
N GLY A 137 -4.66 -14.74 -5.07
CA GLY A 137 -3.95 -15.74 -5.87
C GLY A 137 -3.64 -17.08 -5.15
N GLY A 138 -4.17 -17.29 -3.94
CA GLY A 138 -3.99 -18.53 -3.19
C GLY A 138 -2.57 -18.77 -2.69
N TRP A 139 -1.86 -17.72 -2.29
CA TRP A 139 -0.50 -17.79 -1.78
C TRP A 139 -0.43 -17.61 -0.27
N ASP A 140 0.25 -18.53 0.42
CA ASP A 140 0.68 -18.35 1.80
C ASP A 140 1.84 -17.31 1.85
N VAL A 141 2.15 -16.79 3.04
CA VAL A 141 3.21 -15.80 3.23
C VAL A 141 4.35 -16.41 4.04
N VAL A 142 5.58 -16.39 3.53
CA VAL A 142 6.75 -16.79 4.33
C VAL A 142 7.01 -15.74 5.41
N HIS A 143 6.83 -16.14 6.67
CA HIS A 143 7.02 -15.31 7.86
C HIS A 143 8.48 -15.30 8.32
N TRP A 144 9.16 -16.44 8.31
CA TRP A 144 10.57 -16.55 8.71
C TRP A 144 11.22 -17.79 8.12
N ASN A 145 12.53 -17.75 7.91
CA ASN A 145 13.32 -18.92 7.52
C ASN A 145 14.04 -19.47 8.75
N LEU A 146 13.86 -20.75 9.05
CA LEU A 146 14.45 -21.42 10.21
C LEU A 146 15.92 -21.81 10.01
N ALA A 147 16.46 -21.66 8.81
CA ALA A 147 17.89 -21.81 8.53
C ALA A 147 18.73 -20.60 8.97
N ARG A 148 18.10 -19.52 9.45
CA ARG A 148 18.78 -18.31 9.95
C ARG A 148 18.37 -17.97 11.38
N GLU A 149 19.34 -17.46 12.13
CA GLU A 149 19.16 -16.96 13.49
C GLU A 149 18.95 -15.44 13.52
N GLU A 150 19.50 -14.71 12.54
CA GLU A 150 19.41 -13.27 12.43
C GLU A 150 19.26 -12.81 10.96
N TRP A 151 18.67 -11.63 10.78
CA TRP A 151 18.59 -10.92 9.51
C TRP A 151 18.59 -9.42 9.78
N SER A 152 19.56 -8.70 9.21
CA SER A 152 19.66 -7.25 9.38
C SER A 152 20.35 -6.61 8.19
N GLU A 153 19.67 -5.65 7.58
CA GLU A 153 20.26 -4.67 6.67
C GLU A 153 19.78 -3.29 7.17
N PRO A 154 20.68 -2.34 7.44
CA PRO A 154 20.27 -0.99 7.86
C PRO A 154 19.40 -0.32 6.79
N GLY A 155 18.30 0.29 7.23
CA GLY A 155 17.47 1.14 6.40
C GLY A 155 18.15 2.47 6.06
N GLY A 156 17.55 3.20 5.12
CA GLY A 156 18.08 4.48 4.64
C GLY A 156 17.76 5.70 5.53
N GLY A 157 17.02 5.52 6.63
CA GLY A 157 16.48 6.64 7.40
C GLY A 157 16.07 6.28 8.83
N ARG A 158 14.95 6.82 9.30
CA ARG A 158 14.40 6.56 10.65
C ARG A 158 12.88 6.42 10.67
N VAL A 159 12.25 6.26 9.50
CA VAL A 159 10.80 6.10 9.39
C VAL A 159 10.44 4.62 9.29
N MET A 160 9.59 4.20 10.22
CA MET A 160 9.15 2.82 10.35
C MET A 160 7.80 2.56 9.64
N LYS A 161 7.73 1.46 8.90
CA LYS A 161 6.48 0.85 8.40
C LYS A 161 6.22 -0.47 9.14
N LEU A 162 4.98 -0.96 9.10
CA LEU A 162 4.54 -2.12 9.89
C LEU A 162 4.79 -1.94 11.39
N ARG A 163 4.62 -0.69 11.87
CA ARG A 163 5.01 -0.27 13.23
C ARG A 163 4.40 -1.17 14.30
N TYR A 164 5.22 -1.54 15.29
CA TYR A 164 4.81 -2.36 16.43
C TYR A 164 4.41 -3.81 16.10
N THR A 165 4.76 -4.29 14.90
CA THR A 165 4.71 -5.72 14.55
C THR A 165 6.12 -6.33 14.60
N SER A 166 6.23 -7.66 14.65
CA SER A 166 7.54 -8.34 14.56
C SER A 166 8.24 -8.15 13.21
N LEU A 167 7.54 -7.63 12.20
CA LEU A 167 8.06 -7.34 10.86
C LEU A 167 8.25 -5.84 10.61
N GLN A 168 8.23 -5.01 11.66
CA GLN A 168 8.52 -3.59 11.51
C GLN A 168 9.88 -3.37 10.85
N VAL A 169 9.94 -2.44 9.91
CA VAL A 169 11.13 -2.18 9.09
C VAL A 169 11.34 -0.68 8.96
N ASP A 170 12.61 -0.28 9.06
CA ASP A 170 13.05 1.07 8.73
C ASP A 170 13.19 1.17 7.21
N VAL A 171 12.35 2.01 6.61
CA VAL A 171 12.36 2.24 5.17
C VAL A 171 12.89 3.63 4.82
N GLY A 172 13.16 4.46 5.84
CA GLY A 172 13.37 5.90 5.68
C GLY A 172 12.16 6.62 5.07
N ALA A 173 12.28 7.92 4.87
CA ALA A 173 11.32 8.67 4.08
C ALA A 173 12.00 9.82 3.33
N ALA A 174 11.42 10.20 2.19
CA ALA A 174 11.93 11.27 1.36
C ALA A 174 11.97 12.63 2.09
N GLU A 175 11.14 12.80 3.11
CA GLU A 175 11.12 13.97 4.00
C GLU A 175 12.38 14.07 4.89
N GLU A 176 13.10 12.97 5.12
CA GLU A 176 14.31 12.96 5.96
C GLU A 176 15.55 13.53 5.25
N ALA A 177 15.49 13.71 3.92
CA ALA A 177 16.59 14.24 3.12
C ALA A 177 16.85 15.75 3.34
N GLY A 178 15.98 16.46 4.07
CA GLY A 178 16.16 17.87 4.46
C GLY A 178 15.76 18.90 3.41
N GLU A 179 15.40 18.49 2.20
CA GLU A 179 14.83 19.36 1.17
C GLU A 179 13.30 19.32 1.22
N GLU A 180 12.69 20.44 1.59
CA GLU A 180 11.24 20.57 1.59
C GLU A 180 10.73 20.55 0.14
N PRO A 181 9.83 19.62 -0.22
CA PRO A 181 9.32 19.56 -1.58
C PRO A 181 8.40 20.76 -1.83
N PRO A 182 8.11 21.11 -3.11
CA PRO A 182 7.29 22.28 -3.41
C PRO A 182 5.93 22.18 -2.70
N ALA A 183 5.52 23.27 -2.06
CA ALA A 183 4.28 23.31 -1.28
C ALA A 183 3.03 23.07 -2.16
N ASP A 184 3.10 23.46 -3.43
CA ASP A 184 2.03 23.39 -4.41
C ASP A 184 2.37 22.41 -5.54
N LEU A 185 1.38 21.65 -6.01
CA LEU A 185 1.46 20.75 -7.16
C LEU A 185 1.24 21.47 -8.51
N ALA A 186 0.98 22.78 -8.50
CA ALA A 186 0.94 23.66 -9.67
C ALA A 186 0.03 23.15 -10.79
N GLY A 187 -1.15 22.66 -10.42
CA GLY A 187 -2.15 22.12 -11.35
C GLY A 187 -1.83 20.74 -11.92
N THR A 188 -0.81 20.04 -11.42
CA THR A 188 -0.47 18.67 -11.87
C THR A 188 -1.71 17.76 -11.79
N PRO A 189 -2.06 17.04 -12.86
CA PRO A 189 -3.16 16.08 -12.85
C PRO A 189 -2.89 14.92 -11.89
N VAL A 190 -3.84 14.63 -11.01
CA VAL A 190 -3.78 13.52 -10.05
C VAL A 190 -4.97 12.59 -10.27
N VAL A 191 -4.70 11.40 -10.81
CA VAL A 191 -5.74 10.40 -11.14
C VAL A 191 -5.98 9.47 -9.96
N ALA A 192 -7.15 9.56 -9.33
CA ALA A 192 -7.58 8.67 -8.25
C ALA A 192 -8.20 7.38 -8.82
N CYS A 193 -7.59 6.24 -8.51
CA CYS A 193 -8.06 4.91 -8.86
C CYS A 193 -8.69 4.22 -7.65
N GLY A 194 -9.92 3.73 -7.80
CA GLY A 194 -10.61 2.92 -6.79
C GLY A 194 -10.27 1.43 -6.84
N LEU A 195 -9.61 0.97 -7.91
CA LEU A 195 -9.11 -0.40 -8.07
C LEU A 195 -7.67 -0.38 -8.59
N HIS A 196 -6.84 -1.28 -8.07
CA HIS A 196 -5.45 -1.41 -8.49
C HIS A 196 -5.30 -1.67 -10.00
N SER A 197 -6.22 -2.41 -10.61
CA SER A 197 -6.21 -2.68 -12.06
C SER A 197 -6.45 -1.44 -12.92
N GLN A 198 -7.04 -0.36 -12.40
CA GLN A 198 -7.20 0.89 -13.14
C GLN A 198 -5.86 1.59 -13.38
N VAL A 199 -4.85 1.38 -12.52
CA VAL A 199 -3.52 2.01 -12.65
C VAL A 199 -2.89 1.68 -14.01
N ALA A 200 -3.01 0.45 -14.48
CA ALA A 200 -2.50 0.06 -15.79
C ALA A 200 -3.27 0.69 -16.95
N CYS A 201 -4.61 0.76 -16.86
CA CYS A 201 -5.42 1.42 -17.89
C CYS A 201 -5.05 2.90 -18.01
N VAL A 202 -4.90 3.58 -16.87
CA VAL A 202 -4.48 4.99 -16.80
C VAL A 202 -3.08 5.16 -17.39
N ALA A 203 -2.11 4.35 -16.97
CA ALA A 203 -0.72 4.47 -17.43
C ALA A 203 -0.58 4.26 -18.94
N VAL A 204 -1.24 3.23 -19.47
CA VAL A 204 -1.19 2.90 -20.90
C VAL A 204 -1.91 3.94 -21.75
N ALA A 205 -3.08 4.42 -21.33
CA ALA A 205 -3.80 5.49 -22.03
C ALA A 205 -3.06 6.83 -21.97
N TYR A 206 -2.47 7.17 -20.82
CA TYR A 206 -1.67 8.39 -20.65
C TYR A 206 -0.43 8.35 -21.55
N ALA A 207 0.32 7.25 -21.56
CA ALA A 207 1.50 7.11 -22.42
C ALA A 207 1.16 7.20 -23.93
N HIS A 208 -0.03 6.76 -24.33
CA HIS A 208 -0.52 6.91 -25.69
C HIS A 208 -0.88 8.36 -26.02
N ALA A 209 -1.63 9.03 -25.14
CA ALA A 209 -2.08 10.41 -25.35
C ALA A 209 -0.97 11.45 -25.14
N ALA A 210 0.07 11.10 -24.38
CA ALA A 210 1.22 11.94 -24.09
C ALA A 210 2.54 11.15 -24.11
N PRO A 211 3.04 10.78 -25.30
CA PRO A 211 4.27 10.00 -25.42
C PRO A 211 5.47 10.72 -24.78
N GLY A 212 6.23 10.00 -23.96
CA GLY A 212 7.44 10.50 -23.31
C GLY A 212 7.21 11.35 -22.05
N SER A 213 5.96 11.65 -21.70
CA SER A 213 5.65 12.43 -20.51
C SER A 213 5.75 11.58 -19.23
N PRO A 214 6.43 12.06 -18.17
CA PRO A 214 6.57 11.33 -16.91
C PRO A 214 5.24 11.10 -16.16
N LEU A 215 4.93 9.83 -15.87
CA LEU A 215 3.84 9.42 -14.98
C LEU A 215 4.40 8.69 -13.76
N CYS A 216 4.05 9.14 -12.56
CA CYS A 216 4.44 8.48 -11.31
C CYS A 216 3.24 7.82 -10.64
N TYR A 217 3.45 6.65 -10.02
CA TYR A 217 2.43 5.97 -9.24
C TYR A 217 2.64 6.20 -7.74
N VAL A 218 1.63 6.72 -7.06
CA VAL A 218 1.59 6.83 -5.59
C VAL A 218 0.65 5.76 -5.04
N MET A 219 1.22 4.77 -4.35
CA MET A 219 0.47 3.68 -3.74
C MET A 219 0.04 4.03 -2.32
N THR A 220 -1.27 4.02 -2.07
CA THR A 220 -1.86 4.21 -0.75
C THR A 220 -1.93 2.90 0.05
N ASP A 221 -2.16 3.01 1.35
CA ASP A 221 -2.22 1.88 2.28
C ASP A 221 -3.62 1.28 2.46
N GLY A 222 -4.60 1.64 1.62
CA GLY A 222 -5.96 1.11 1.65
C GLY A 222 -6.04 -0.42 1.52
N GLY A 223 -5.04 -1.04 0.90
CA GLY A 223 -4.84 -2.50 0.82
C GLY A 223 -3.74 -3.02 1.76
N SER A 224 -2.92 -2.12 2.33
CA SER A 224 -1.84 -2.41 3.29
C SER A 224 -0.86 -3.52 2.84
N LEU A 225 -0.51 -3.57 1.55
CA LEU A 225 0.44 -4.54 1.00
C LEU A 225 1.76 -3.89 0.56
N PRO A 226 2.87 -4.64 0.55
CA PRO A 226 4.12 -4.21 -0.09
C PRO A 226 3.94 -4.04 -1.59
N LEU A 227 4.53 -2.97 -2.14
CA LEU A 227 4.50 -2.69 -3.58
C LEU A 227 5.04 -3.88 -4.40
N ALA A 228 6.08 -4.53 -3.86
CA ALA A 228 6.75 -5.68 -4.46
C ALA A 228 5.81 -6.83 -4.82
N LEU A 229 4.61 -6.95 -4.22
CA LEU A 229 3.64 -7.99 -4.56
C LEU A 229 2.94 -7.74 -5.91
N SER A 230 2.86 -6.50 -6.38
CA SER A 230 2.19 -6.16 -7.63
C SER A 230 3.04 -6.53 -8.84
N ASP A 231 2.65 -7.58 -9.56
CA ASP A 231 3.20 -7.88 -10.88
C ASP A 231 2.86 -6.79 -11.90
N LEU A 232 1.70 -6.14 -11.73
CA LEU A 232 1.22 -5.08 -12.60
C LEU A 232 2.17 -3.87 -12.55
N VAL A 233 2.48 -3.37 -11.36
CA VAL A 233 3.39 -2.24 -11.18
C VAL A 233 4.80 -2.59 -11.66
N ALA A 234 5.28 -3.80 -11.35
CA ALA A 234 6.58 -4.26 -11.84
C ALA A 234 6.66 -4.22 -13.38
N ALA A 235 5.62 -4.71 -14.08
CA ALA A 235 5.55 -4.67 -15.54
C ALA A 235 5.45 -3.24 -16.10
N LEU A 236 4.66 -2.36 -15.46
CA LEU A 236 4.53 -0.96 -15.88
C LEU A 236 5.85 -0.19 -15.75
N THR A 237 6.58 -0.39 -14.65
CA THR A 237 7.91 0.22 -14.46
C THR A 237 8.93 -0.33 -15.44
N GLU A 238 8.99 -1.65 -15.64
CA GLU A 238 9.92 -2.28 -16.60
C GLU A 238 9.71 -1.77 -18.04
N LYS A 239 8.46 -1.49 -18.40
CA LYS A 239 8.08 -0.95 -19.72
C LYS A 239 8.24 0.57 -19.83
N GLY A 240 8.68 1.25 -18.78
CA GLY A 240 8.83 2.71 -18.75
C GLY A 240 7.50 3.47 -18.80
N LEU A 241 6.37 2.82 -18.50
CA LEU A 241 5.06 3.46 -18.40
C LEU A 241 4.89 4.20 -17.07
N LEU A 242 5.70 3.86 -16.08
CA LEU A 242 5.85 4.60 -14.83
C LEU A 242 7.32 5.02 -14.69
N VAL A 243 7.56 6.30 -14.44
CA VAL A 243 8.94 6.82 -14.20
C VAL A 243 9.44 6.52 -12.79
N GLY A 244 8.54 6.14 -11.89
CA GLY A 244 8.85 5.78 -10.52
C GLY A 244 7.60 5.57 -9.68
N THR A 245 7.83 5.07 -8.47
CA THR A 245 6.79 4.72 -7.52
C THR A 245 7.04 5.35 -6.15
N VAL A 246 5.98 5.82 -5.51
CA VAL A 246 6.01 6.34 -4.13
C VAL A 246 5.01 5.57 -3.29
N THR A 247 5.42 5.09 -2.12
CA THR A 247 4.51 4.47 -1.14
C THR A 247 4.24 5.40 0.02
N VAL A 248 2.96 5.52 0.41
CA VAL A 248 2.52 6.43 1.49
C VAL A 248 1.85 5.69 2.64
N GLY A 249 1.74 6.31 3.81
CA GLY A 249 1.04 5.72 4.95
C GLY A 249 1.74 4.47 5.48
N GLN A 250 1.09 3.32 5.48
CA GLN A 250 1.67 2.01 5.81
C GLN A 250 2.00 1.10 4.61
N ALA A 251 1.72 1.54 3.38
CA ALA A 251 2.29 0.93 2.19
C ALA A 251 3.82 1.15 2.20
N PHE A 252 4.56 0.20 1.63
CA PHE A 252 6.02 0.22 1.61
C PHE A 252 6.60 -0.52 0.40
N GLY A 253 7.88 -0.28 0.13
CA GLY A 253 8.65 -0.89 -0.95
C GLY A 253 8.60 -0.12 -2.27
N GLY A 254 8.18 1.15 -2.26
CA GLY A 254 8.31 2.04 -3.42
C GLY A 254 9.76 2.51 -3.64
N ASP A 255 10.03 3.10 -4.80
CA ASP A 255 11.32 3.73 -5.10
C ASP A 255 11.60 4.90 -4.14
N ARG A 256 10.52 5.56 -3.70
CA ARG A 256 10.50 6.49 -2.58
C ARG A 256 9.42 6.12 -1.57
N GLU A 257 9.71 6.43 -0.32
CA GLU A 257 8.77 6.35 0.79
C GLU A 257 8.39 7.76 1.21
N ALA A 258 7.10 7.98 1.47
CA ALA A 258 6.61 9.22 2.04
C ALA A 258 5.66 8.93 3.21
N VAL A 259 5.55 9.90 4.11
CA VAL A 259 4.77 9.76 5.35
C VAL A 259 3.27 9.71 5.04
N ASN A 260 2.77 10.56 4.14
CA ASN A 260 1.35 10.67 3.82
C ASN A 260 1.14 10.96 2.33
N LEU A 261 -0.13 11.01 1.91
CA LEU A 261 -0.47 11.21 0.50
C LEU A 261 0.06 12.55 -0.04
N VAL A 262 -0.11 13.66 0.68
CA VAL A 262 0.29 15.00 0.19
C VAL A 262 1.80 15.03 -0.04
N SER A 263 2.60 14.58 0.93
CA SER A 263 4.05 14.53 0.75
C SER A 263 4.45 13.54 -0.37
N GLY A 264 3.74 12.42 -0.51
CA GLY A 264 3.96 11.48 -1.62
C GLY A 264 3.71 12.09 -3.00
N LEU A 265 2.67 12.91 -3.16
CA LEU A 265 2.41 13.65 -4.40
C LEU A 265 3.54 14.65 -4.70
N GLN A 266 4.00 15.37 -3.70
CA GLN A 266 5.07 16.36 -3.86
C GLN A 266 6.42 15.69 -4.17
N VAL A 267 6.71 14.53 -3.55
CA VAL A 267 7.88 13.70 -3.85
C VAL A 267 7.81 13.15 -5.27
N ALA A 268 6.64 12.70 -5.73
CA ALA A 268 6.45 12.27 -7.11
C ALA A 268 6.83 13.36 -8.13
N ARG A 269 6.42 14.61 -7.86
CA ARG A 269 6.77 15.78 -8.68
C ARG A 269 8.27 16.10 -8.61
N ARG A 270 8.85 16.15 -7.41
CA ARG A 270 10.23 16.57 -7.16
C ARG A 270 11.26 15.55 -7.68
N ASP A 271 11.11 14.28 -7.30
CA ASP A 271 12.14 13.27 -7.52
C ASP A 271 12.03 12.60 -8.90
N PHE A 272 10.83 12.54 -9.46
CA PHE A 272 10.56 11.88 -10.74
C PHE A 272 10.11 12.84 -11.84
N GLY A 273 10.02 14.14 -11.57
CA GLY A 273 9.54 15.12 -12.56
C GLY A 273 8.12 14.84 -13.04
N ALA A 274 7.29 14.16 -12.24
CA ALA A 274 6.00 13.64 -12.66
C ALA A 274 5.10 14.75 -13.23
N GLU A 275 4.72 14.63 -14.51
CA GLU A 275 3.81 15.55 -15.19
C GLU A 275 2.34 15.19 -14.97
N ALA A 276 2.08 13.93 -14.61
CA ALA A 276 0.84 13.46 -14.02
C ALA A 276 1.18 12.43 -12.94
N ILE A 277 0.26 12.25 -12.00
CA ILE A 277 0.40 11.28 -10.92
C ILE A 277 -0.85 10.39 -10.91
N VAL A 278 -0.66 9.08 -10.92
CA VAL A 278 -1.76 8.13 -10.66
C VAL A 278 -1.66 7.68 -9.20
N VAL A 279 -2.78 7.73 -8.50
CA VAL A 279 -2.89 7.37 -7.07
C VAL A 279 -3.88 6.24 -6.94
N GLY A 280 -3.55 5.24 -6.15
CA GLY A 280 -4.49 4.18 -5.82
C GLY A 280 -3.88 3.16 -4.89
N THR A 281 -4.73 2.41 -4.23
CA THR A 281 -4.30 1.32 -3.37
C THR A 281 -3.58 0.21 -4.13
N GLY A 282 -2.72 -0.51 -3.41
CA GLY A 282 -2.14 -1.76 -3.86
C GLY A 282 -3.20 -2.87 -4.06
N PRO A 283 -2.77 -4.10 -4.41
CA PRO A 283 -3.66 -5.25 -4.43
C PRO A 283 -4.29 -5.49 -3.03
N GLY A 284 -5.38 -6.27 -2.98
CA GLY A 284 -6.01 -6.65 -1.71
C GLY A 284 -7.12 -5.70 -1.22
N VAL A 285 -7.80 -5.00 -2.13
CA VAL A 285 -8.95 -4.15 -1.79
C VAL A 285 -10.05 -4.93 -1.06
N VAL A 286 -10.60 -4.32 -0.02
CA VAL A 286 -11.71 -4.88 0.77
C VAL A 286 -13.00 -4.16 0.42
N GLY A 287 -14.09 -4.93 0.35
CA GLY A 287 -15.45 -4.43 0.21
C GLY A 287 -16.44 -5.35 0.91
N THR A 288 -17.42 -4.76 1.58
CA THR A 288 -18.54 -5.45 2.23
C THR A 288 -19.82 -5.19 1.44
N SER A 289 -20.96 -5.71 1.92
CA SER A 289 -22.27 -5.40 1.33
C SER A 289 -22.90 -4.10 1.86
N THR A 290 -22.16 -3.31 2.63
CA THR A 290 -22.67 -2.05 3.20
C THR A 290 -22.30 -0.85 2.34
N ALA A 291 -23.05 0.25 2.49
CA ALA A 291 -22.91 1.43 1.64
C ALA A 291 -21.57 2.16 1.78
N THR A 292 -20.85 1.98 2.89
CA THR A 292 -19.57 2.67 3.17
C THR A 292 -18.43 1.73 3.53
N GLY A 293 -18.70 0.43 3.70
CA GLY A 293 -17.70 -0.55 4.09
C GLY A 293 -16.91 -1.05 2.89
N PHE A 294 -16.17 -0.17 2.21
CA PHE A 294 -15.28 -0.52 1.11
C PHE A 294 -14.05 0.41 1.06
N SER A 295 -12.89 -0.16 0.70
CA SER A 295 -11.59 0.52 0.69
C SER A 295 -11.51 1.68 -0.31
N ALA A 296 -12.14 1.54 -1.48
CA ALA A 296 -12.15 2.57 -2.52
C ALA A 296 -12.83 3.89 -2.13
N LEU A 297 -13.43 4.00 -0.93
CA LEU A 297 -13.90 5.27 -0.38
C LEU A 297 -12.75 6.27 -0.20
N GLU A 298 -11.50 5.79 -0.09
CA GLU A 298 -10.29 6.62 -0.06
C GLU A 298 -10.16 7.57 -1.25
N VAL A 299 -10.81 7.27 -2.39
CA VAL A 299 -10.85 8.17 -3.57
C VAL A 299 -11.36 9.55 -3.18
N ALA A 300 -12.31 9.65 -2.25
CA ALA A 300 -12.77 10.95 -1.72
C ALA A 300 -11.63 11.74 -1.07
N GLY A 301 -10.85 11.07 -0.20
CA GLY A 301 -9.70 11.67 0.46
C GLY A 301 -8.56 12.01 -0.51
N ILE A 302 -8.36 11.19 -1.55
CA ILE A 302 -7.38 11.49 -2.61
C ILE A 302 -7.78 12.77 -3.36
N VAL A 303 -9.05 12.89 -3.76
CA VAL A 303 -9.57 14.09 -4.44
C VAL A 303 -9.38 15.33 -3.57
N ASP A 304 -9.77 15.27 -2.30
CA ASP A 304 -9.71 16.41 -1.40
C ASP A 304 -8.29 16.86 -1.11
N LEU A 305 -7.38 15.92 -0.83
CA LEU A 305 -5.99 16.24 -0.52
C LEU A 305 -5.24 16.72 -1.76
N ALA A 306 -5.51 16.15 -2.94
CA ALA A 306 -4.92 16.60 -4.19
C ALA A 306 -5.39 18.02 -4.55
N GLY A 307 -6.71 18.28 -4.51
CA GLY A 307 -7.27 19.60 -4.81
C GLY A 307 -6.72 20.69 -3.88
N ARG A 308 -6.67 20.42 -2.57
CA ARG A 308 -6.10 21.36 -1.58
C ARG A 308 -4.60 21.56 -1.70
N ALA A 309 -3.87 20.57 -2.24
CA ALA A 309 -2.45 20.70 -2.57
C ALA A 309 -2.21 21.39 -3.92
N GLY A 310 -3.26 21.95 -4.55
CA GLY A 310 -3.19 22.69 -5.81
C GLY A 310 -3.02 21.81 -7.05
N ALA A 311 -3.23 20.50 -6.94
CA ALA A 311 -3.34 19.60 -8.09
C ALA A 311 -4.73 19.65 -8.73
N ARG A 312 -4.89 18.93 -9.84
CA ARG A 312 -6.17 18.73 -10.52
C ARG A 312 -6.65 17.30 -10.33
N PRO A 313 -7.61 17.06 -9.43
CA PRO A 313 -8.13 15.72 -9.21
C PRO A 313 -8.88 15.21 -10.46
N VAL A 314 -8.52 14.01 -10.89
CA VAL A 314 -9.22 13.24 -11.93
C VAL A 314 -9.68 11.93 -11.30
N VAL A 315 -10.93 11.51 -11.50
CA VAL A 315 -11.41 10.23 -10.95
C VAL A 315 -11.54 9.19 -12.07
N ALA A 316 -10.81 8.08 -11.94
CA ALA A 316 -11.01 6.91 -12.79
C ALA A 316 -12.29 6.19 -12.37
N LEU A 317 -13.38 6.39 -13.14
CA LEU A 317 -14.65 5.74 -12.86
C LEU A 317 -14.51 4.23 -12.93
N ARG A 318 -15.10 3.54 -11.96
CA ARG A 318 -15.27 2.10 -12.00
C ARG A 318 -16.56 1.79 -12.75
N TRP A 319 -16.43 1.08 -13.86
CA TRP A 319 -17.53 0.61 -14.69
C TRP A 319 -17.42 -0.91 -14.87
N SER A 320 -18.53 -1.58 -15.15
CA SER A 320 -18.52 -2.95 -15.64
C SER A 320 -19.74 -3.25 -16.50
N ASP A 321 -19.55 -3.82 -17.67
CA ASP A 321 -20.65 -4.34 -18.49
C ASP A 321 -20.96 -5.79 -18.14
N ALA A 322 -19.97 -6.49 -17.58
CA ALA A 322 -19.93 -7.94 -17.46
C ALA A 322 -20.00 -8.46 -16.02
N ASP A 323 -20.25 -7.62 -15.02
CA ASP A 323 -20.43 -8.11 -13.65
C ASP A 323 -21.64 -9.07 -13.60
N ALA A 324 -21.41 -10.25 -12.99
CA ALA A 324 -22.44 -11.27 -12.85
C ALA A 324 -23.62 -10.80 -11.99
N ARG A 325 -23.40 -9.81 -11.11
CA ARG A 325 -24.43 -9.23 -10.25
C ARG A 325 -25.07 -8.06 -11.00
N PRO A 326 -26.37 -8.11 -11.37
CA PRO A 326 -26.99 -7.08 -12.20
C PRO A 326 -26.86 -5.66 -11.63
N ARG A 327 -26.94 -5.52 -10.31
CA ARG A 327 -26.77 -4.24 -9.59
C ARG A 327 -25.35 -3.65 -9.64
N HIS A 328 -24.36 -4.39 -10.14
CA HIS A 328 -22.98 -3.92 -10.28
C HIS A 328 -22.60 -3.68 -11.75
N ARG A 329 -23.55 -3.78 -12.69
CA ARG A 329 -23.35 -3.39 -14.08
C ARG A 329 -23.56 -1.88 -14.23
N GLY A 330 -22.83 -1.29 -15.17
CA GLY A 330 -22.79 0.16 -15.35
C GLY A 330 -21.85 0.85 -14.37
N LEU A 331 -22.20 2.09 -14.02
CA LEU A 331 -21.45 2.91 -13.06
C LEU A 331 -21.45 2.28 -11.67
N SER A 332 -20.27 2.10 -11.10
CA SER A 332 -20.14 1.52 -9.76
C SER A 332 -20.64 2.49 -8.68
N HIS A 333 -21.47 1.98 -7.77
CA HIS A 333 -21.85 2.70 -6.56
C HIS A 333 -20.65 3.12 -5.70
N HIS A 334 -19.51 2.41 -5.75
CA HIS A 334 -18.30 2.82 -5.05
C HIS A 334 -17.76 4.16 -5.59
N SER A 335 -17.80 4.36 -6.92
CA SER A 335 -17.37 5.62 -7.54
C SER A 335 -18.34 6.74 -7.20
N VAL A 336 -19.66 6.48 -7.27
CA VAL A 336 -20.68 7.47 -6.89
C VAL A 336 -20.55 7.87 -5.43
N ALA A 337 -20.44 6.90 -4.52
CA ALA A 337 -20.27 7.17 -3.10
C ALA A 337 -18.99 7.96 -2.81
N ALA A 338 -17.84 7.56 -3.37
CA ALA A 338 -16.59 8.30 -3.18
C ALA A 338 -16.69 9.76 -3.64
N LEU A 339 -17.31 10.01 -4.80
CA LEU A 339 -17.52 11.37 -5.30
C LEU A 339 -18.49 12.17 -4.41
N GLN A 340 -19.56 11.56 -3.88
CA GLN A 340 -20.47 12.21 -2.93
C GLN A 340 -19.81 12.62 -1.60
N TYR A 341 -18.75 11.91 -1.19
CA TYR A 341 -17.97 12.24 0.00
C TYR A 341 -16.84 13.24 -0.27
N ALA A 342 -16.45 13.46 -1.53
CA ALA A 342 -15.43 14.44 -1.87
C ALA A 342 -15.98 15.86 -1.72
N HIS A 343 -15.18 16.74 -1.15
CA HIS A 343 -15.47 18.16 -1.00
C HIS A 343 -14.88 18.99 -2.15
N GLU A 344 -13.68 18.63 -2.63
CA GLU A 344 -13.07 19.27 -3.79
C GLU A 344 -13.74 18.80 -5.08
N ARG A 345 -13.77 19.69 -6.08
CA ARG A 345 -14.23 19.34 -7.43
C ARG A 345 -13.20 18.42 -8.08
N ALA A 346 -13.70 17.47 -8.87
CA ALA A 346 -12.87 16.55 -9.64
C ALA A 346 -13.31 16.57 -11.10
N VAL A 347 -12.37 16.34 -12.00
CA VAL A 347 -12.64 16.01 -13.40
C VAL A 347 -13.04 14.56 -13.47
N VAL A 348 -14.19 14.29 -14.09
CA VAL A 348 -14.73 12.94 -14.26
C VAL A 348 -14.83 12.63 -15.75
N PRO A 349 -13.80 12.01 -16.32
CA PRO A 349 -13.79 11.68 -17.73
C PRO A 349 -14.64 10.45 -18.03
N ILE A 350 -15.39 10.54 -19.13
CA ILE A 350 -16.22 9.48 -19.67
C ILE A 350 -15.96 9.31 -21.17
N PRO A 351 -16.18 8.11 -21.73
CA PRO A 351 -16.04 7.90 -23.17
C PRO A 351 -17.07 8.74 -23.96
N SER A 352 -16.67 9.26 -25.11
CA SER A 352 -17.56 9.95 -26.05
C SER A 352 -18.82 9.13 -26.35
N GLY A 353 -19.98 9.78 -26.30
CA GLY A 353 -21.29 9.14 -26.52
C GLY A 353 -21.86 8.38 -25.32
N ALA A 354 -21.17 8.36 -24.17
CA ALA A 354 -21.73 7.83 -22.93
C ALA A 354 -22.91 8.68 -22.42
N SER A 355 -23.95 8.02 -21.90
CA SER A 355 -25.14 8.69 -21.40
C SER A 355 -24.86 9.41 -20.08
N ARG A 356 -24.95 10.75 -20.05
CA ARG A 356 -24.84 11.53 -18.81
C ARG A 356 -25.95 11.23 -17.80
N VAL A 357 -27.10 10.72 -18.24
CA VAL A 357 -28.21 10.34 -17.36
C VAL A 357 -27.82 9.17 -16.46
N GLU A 358 -26.98 8.26 -16.95
CA GLU A 358 -26.45 7.12 -16.19
C GLU A 358 -25.40 7.53 -15.14
N LEU A 359 -24.94 8.79 -15.20
CA LEU A 359 -24.02 9.41 -14.25
C LEU A 359 -24.76 10.23 -13.18
N GLY A 360 -26.06 9.99 -12.99
CA GLY A 360 -26.82 10.58 -11.90
C GLY A 360 -26.11 10.36 -10.56
N GLY A 361 -25.89 11.44 -9.81
CA GLY A 361 -25.19 11.40 -8.52
C GLY A 361 -23.76 11.93 -8.51
N LEU A 362 -23.22 12.36 -9.66
CA LEU A 362 -21.90 13.02 -9.76
C LEU A 362 -21.96 14.56 -9.65
N GLY A 363 -23.03 15.09 -9.04
CA GLY A 363 -23.27 16.53 -8.95
C GLY A 363 -22.13 17.27 -8.26
N GLY A 364 -21.71 18.41 -8.82
CA GLY A 364 -20.60 19.21 -8.31
C GLY A 364 -19.24 18.89 -8.92
N HIS A 365 -19.11 17.79 -9.66
CA HIS A 365 -17.90 17.43 -10.40
C HIS A 365 -18.00 17.80 -11.89
N ASP A 366 -16.85 17.90 -12.54
CA ASP A 366 -16.72 18.32 -13.94
C ASP A 366 -16.66 17.09 -14.85
N VAL A 367 -17.83 16.68 -15.34
CA VAL A 367 -17.95 15.54 -16.26
C VAL A 367 -17.52 15.96 -17.67
N VAL A 368 -16.49 15.29 -18.20
CA VAL A 368 -15.91 15.58 -19.52
C VAL A 368 -15.98 14.35 -20.41
N GLU A 369 -16.44 14.53 -21.65
CA GLU A 369 -16.47 13.47 -22.67
C GLU A 369 -15.18 13.51 -23.47
N LEU A 370 -14.59 12.33 -23.69
CA LEU A 370 -13.31 12.19 -24.38
C LEU A 370 -13.34 10.98 -25.31
N ASP A 371 -12.65 11.12 -26.45
CA ASP A 371 -12.34 9.99 -27.30
C ASP A 371 -11.27 9.12 -26.60
N VAL A 372 -11.64 7.87 -26.33
CA VAL A 372 -10.76 6.90 -25.67
C VAL A 372 -10.23 5.95 -26.74
N PRO A 373 -8.91 5.68 -26.81
CA PRO A 373 -8.37 4.69 -27.73
C PRO A 373 -8.94 3.30 -27.44
N ASP A 374 -8.81 2.38 -28.40
CA ASP A 374 -9.12 0.97 -28.17
C ASP A 374 -8.16 0.41 -27.10
N MET A 375 -8.65 0.35 -25.86
CA MET A 375 -7.87 -0.06 -24.71
C MET A 375 -7.44 -1.52 -24.79
N ALA A 376 -8.22 -2.40 -25.43
CA ALA A 376 -7.84 -3.79 -25.60
C ALA A 376 -6.63 -3.90 -26.55
N ALA A 377 -6.68 -3.20 -27.68
CA ALA A 377 -5.56 -3.14 -28.62
C ALA A 377 -4.33 -2.48 -27.98
N LEU A 378 -4.52 -1.40 -27.22
CA LEU A 378 -3.43 -0.64 -26.63
C LEU A 378 -2.71 -1.41 -25.50
N LEU A 379 -3.47 -2.11 -24.64
CA LEU A 379 -2.91 -3.01 -23.62
C LEU A 379 -2.15 -4.18 -24.25
N ALA A 380 -2.66 -4.74 -25.35
CA ALA A 380 -1.98 -5.79 -26.10
C ALA A 380 -0.66 -5.29 -26.73
N GLN A 381 -0.66 -4.09 -27.34
CA GLN A 381 0.54 -3.48 -27.94
C GLN A 381 1.65 -3.20 -26.92
N THR A 382 1.26 -2.79 -25.70
CA THR A 382 2.20 -2.56 -24.60
C THR A 382 2.61 -3.86 -23.90
N ALA A 383 1.99 -5.00 -24.25
CA ALA A 383 2.16 -6.30 -23.60
C ALA A 383 2.00 -6.21 -22.07
N VAL A 384 1.02 -5.42 -21.61
CA VAL A 384 0.63 -5.32 -20.20
C VAL A 384 -0.59 -6.20 -19.98
N GLU A 385 -0.41 -7.30 -19.25
CA GLU A 385 -1.52 -8.14 -18.85
C GLU A 385 -2.24 -7.53 -17.64
N VAL A 386 -3.53 -7.28 -17.80
CA VAL A 386 -4.36 -6.73 -16.73
C VAL A 386 -5.72 -7.42 -16.74
N THR A 387 -6.18 -7.77 -15.54
CA THR A 387 -7.54 -8.26 -15.33
C THR A 387 -8.20 -7.50 -14.19
N THR A 388 -9.52 -7.43 -14.23
CA THR A 388 -10.36 -6.91 -13.16
C THR A 388 -11.30 -8.00 -12.70
N MET A 389 -11.18 -8.43 -11.44
CA MET A 389 -11.98 -9.54 -10.91
C MET A 389 -11.93 -10.80 -11.81
N GLY A 390 -10.76 -11.09 -12.38
CA GLY A 390 -10.54 -12.22 -13.29
C GLY A 390 -11.00 -12.01 -14.74
N ARG A 391 -11.49 -10.82 -15.12
CA ARG A 391 -11.92 -10.49 -16.48
C ARG A 391 -10.91 -9.62 -17.20
N GLY A 392 -10.60 -9.94 -18.46
CA GLY A 392 -9.74 -9.14 -19.34
C GLY A 392 -10.52 -8.14 -20.22
N PRO A 393 -9.81 -7.36 -21.07
CA PRO A 393 -10.41 -6.32 -21.92
C PRO A 393 -11.54 -6.79 -22.83
N ALA A 394 -11.40 -7.98 -23.42
CA ALA A 394 -12.44 -8.55 -24.28
C ALA A 394 -13.72 -8.96 -23.52
N GLN A 395 -13.62 -9.18 -22.21
CA GLN A 395 -14.72 -9.66 -21.38
C GLN A 395 -15.47 -8.53 -20.69
N ASP A 396 -14.82 -7.40 -20.39
CA ASP A 396 -15.40 -6.28 -19.63
C ASP A 396 -14.92 -4.93 -20.18
N ALA A 397 -15.16 -4.69 -21.47
CA ALA A 397 -14.60 -3.57 -22.23
C ALA A 397 -14.84 -2.21 -21.54
N GLY A 398 -16.06 -1.95 -21.04
CA GLY A 398 -16.37 -0.70 -20.36
C GLY A 398 -15.49 -0.42 -19.15
N PHE A 399 -15.06 -1.43 -18.38
CA PHE A 399 -14.10 -1.20 -17.29
C PHE A 399 -12.81 -0.55 -17.80
N PHE A 400 -12.24 -1.09 -18.88
CA PHE A 400 -10.97 -0.63 -19.42
C PHE A 400 -11.11 0.72 -20.12
N THR A 401 -12.19 0.94 -20.86
CA THR A 401 -12.47 2.22 -21.54
C THR A 401 -12.69 3.35 -20.54
N TYR A 402 -13.53 3.18 -19.50
CA TYR A 402 -13.76 4.23 -18.50
C TYR A 402 -12.50 4.50 -17.64
N ALA A 403 -11.70 3.48 -17.34
CA ALA A 403 -10.42 3.68 -16.66
C ALA A 403 -9.39 4.38 -17.58
N GLY A 404 -9.34 4.03 -18.87
CA GLY A 404 -8.48 4.66 -19.87
C GLY A 404 -8.82 6.13 -20.11
N ALA A 405 -10.11 6.50 -20.05
CA ALA A 405 -10.56 7.89 -20.14
C ALA A 405 -9.86 8.81 -19.13
N ALA A 406 -9.55 8.30 -17.92
CA ALA A 406 -8.82 9.05 -16.92
C ALA A 406 -7.34 9.28 -17.27
N GLY A 407 -6.70 8.32 -17.96
CA GLY A 407 -5.35 8.52 -18.51
C GLY A 407 -5.32 9.58 -19.61
N VAL A 408 -6.30 9.55 -20.52
CA VAL A 408 -6.44 10.56 -21.57
C VAL A 408 -6.71 11.95 -20.97
N ALA A 409 -7.60 12.05 -19.99
CA ALA A 409 -7.90 13.31 -19.32
C ALA A 409 -6.67 13.91 -18.63
N ALA A 410 -5.89 13.07 -17.94
CA ALA A 410 -4.64 13.50 -17.30
C ALA A 410 -3.63 14.02 -18.33
N ALA A 411 -3.50 13.37 -19.49
CA ALA A 411 -2.65 13.85 -20.58
C ALA A 411 -3.07 15.24 -21.07
N SER A 412 -4.38 15.47 -21.29
CA SER A 412 -4.89 16.77 -21.72
C SER A 412 -4.70 17.87 -20.67
N LEU A 413 -4.92 17.57 -19.38
CA LEU A 413 -4.88 18.56 -18.30
C LEU A 413 -3.48 19.09 -17.98
N ARG A 414 -2.43 18.35 -18.35
CA ARG A 414 -1.04 18.81 -18.22
C ARG A 414 -0.81 20.13 -18.96
N ASP A 415 -1.42 20.30 -20.12
CA ASP A 415 -1.20 21.46 -20.99
C ASP A 415 -2.03 22.69 -20.55
N GLY A 416 -2.77 22.60 -19.44
CA GLY A 416 -3.61 23.66 -18.89
C GLY A 416 -5.11 23.32 -18.85
N PRO A 417 -5.98 24.17 -18.23
CA PRO A 417 -7.40 23.86 -18.05
C PRO A 417 -8.21 24.00 -19.33
N GLY A 418 -7.76 24.89 -20.23
CA GLY A 418 -8.45 25.18 -21.48
C GLY A 418 -8.50 24.00 -22.46
N SER A 419 -7.62 23.01 -22.32
CA SER A 419 -7.56 21.84 -23.21
C SER A 419 -8.79 20.94 -23.13
N LEU A 420 -9.49 20.94 -21.99
CA LEU A 420 -10.73 20.20 -21.77
C LEU A 420 -11.99 21.09 -21.77
N GLY A 421 -11.85 22.36 -22.14
CA GLY A 421 -12.95 23.33 -22.08
C GLY A 421 -13.46 23.60 -20.66
N LEU A 422 -12.66 23.28 -19.64
CA LEU A 422 -12.99 23.54 -18.24
C LEU A 422 -12.79 25.02 -17.92
N ARG A 423 -13.72 25.59 -17.16
CA ARG A 423 -13.54 26.95 -16.63
C ARG A 423 -12.46 26.91 -15.53
N PRO A 424 -11.58 27.92 -15.47
CA PRO A 424 -10.51 27.99 -14.48
C PRO A 424 -11.04 28.08 -13.04
#